data_AF-A0A1I6I512-F1
#
_entry.id   AF-A0A1I6I512-F1
#
_cell.length_a   1.000
_cell.length_b   1.000
_cell.length_c   1.000
_cell.angle_alpha   90.00
_cell.angle_beta   90.00
_cell.angle_gamma   90.00
#
_symmetry.space_group_name_H-M   'P 1'
#
loop_
_entity.id
_entity.type
_entity.pdbx_description
1 polymer ?
#
loop_
_entity_poly.entity_id
_entity_poly.type
_entity_poly.pdbx_seq_one_letter_code
_entity_poly.pdbx_strand_id
1 'polypeptide(L)'
;MEKNKSIRVLIKKTTAFALCFALSLSLSNVMIAHASEKSINPSSVYKNLLSEPERNVYNQVYNALISYDESLFSMIDPLSEKDLEDTMNALFNDHPEIFWANTSYKYAVDAKGIVHKIKLSYGINSSDLAAAKGNFDRIISDLVAGASQYSNDLDKERYIFDAICSMNTYNVSNSLNQSAYSALATGSSVCAGYARAFQMVCLQAGIPCYYVTGTSKGENHAWNIVLINGAYYNVDLTWDDCITEATGFSSYHYFNKNDLEFSFDHSRSPLSSQLMSCV
;
A
#
# COMPACT_ATOMS: atom_id res chain seq x y z
N MET A 1 -48.31 6.61 -1.49
CA MET A 1 -47.34 7.72 -1.55
C MET A 1 -46.00 7.20 -1.07
N GLU A 2 -45.13 6.86 -2.01
CA GLU A 2 -43.81 6.27 -1.76
C GLU A 2 -42.95 7.20 -0.91
N LYS A 3 -42.46 6.69 0.22
CA LYS A 3 -41.45 7.39 1.02
C LYS A 3 -40.15 7.38 0.22
N ASN A 4 -39.74 8.56 -0.21
CA ASN A 4 -38.40 8.89 -0.70
C ASN A 4 -37.35 8.25 0.23
N LYS A 5 -36.79 7.11 -0.16
CA LYS A 5 -35.63 6.52 0.54
C LYS A 5 -34.44 7.41 0.20
N SER A 6 -34.05 8.25 1.15
CA SER A 6 -32.92 9.17 1.01
C SER A 6 -31.63 8.39 0.79
N ILE A 7 -31.20 8.26 -0.46
CA ILE A 7 -29.86 7.79 -0.82
C ILE A 7 -28.91 8.94 -0.56
N ARG A 8 -27.93 8.75 0.33
CA ARG A 8 -26.85 9.71 0.57
C ARG A 8 -25.62 9.29 -0.23
N VAL A 9 -24.97 10.27 -0.86
CA VAL A 9 -23.69 10.08 -1.54
C VAL A 9 -22.59 10.59 -0.62
N LEU A 10 -21.72 9.70 -0.18
CA LEU A 10 -20.57 10.02 0.69
C LEU A 10 -19.27 9.93 -0.11
N ILE A 11 -18.26 10.71 0.30
CA ILE A 11 -16.89 10.63 -0.22
C ILE A 11 -16.02 10.05 0.91
N LYS A 12 -15.29 8.98 0.62
CA LYS A 12 -14.33 8.39 1.58
C LYS A 12 -12.94 8.38 0.96
N LYS A 13 -11.92 8.66 1.78
CA LYS A 13 -10.50 8.49 1.45
C LYS A 13 -9.97 7.34 2.31
N THR A 14 -9.17 6.44 1.74
CA THR A 14 -8.41 5.49 2.56
C THR A 14 -7.23 6.22 3.23
N THR A 15 -6.83 5.78 4.42
CA THR A 15 -5.84 6.46 5.27
C THR A 15 -4.42 6.39 4.73
N ALA A 16 -3.72 7.54 4.67
CA ALA A 16 -2.29 7.72 5.00
C ALA A 16 -1.89 9.20 4.84
N PHE A 17 -1.51 9.88 5.94
CA PHE A 17 -0.77 11.15 5.94
C PHE A 17 -0.29 11.51 7.35
N ALA A 18 1.02 11.78 7.52
CA ALA A 18 1.55 12.71 8.53
C ALA A 18 3.03 13.12 8.31
N LEU A 19 3.43 14.14 9.09
CA LEU A 19 4.69 14.92 9.07
C LEU A 19 5.75 14.35 10.05
N CYS A 20 7.03 14.37 9.65
CA CYS A 20 8.19 13.88 10.41
C CYS A 20 8.62 14.83 11.57
N PHE A 21 8.77 14.31 12.80
CA PHE A 21 9.65 14.85 13.87
C PHE A 21 10.34 13.69 14.63
N ALA A 22 11.61 13.87 15.04
CA ALA A 22 12.50 12.80 15.51
C ALA A 22 12.95 12.96 16.98
N LEU A 23 13.03 11.85 17.71
CA LEU A 23 13.79 11.67 18.96
C LEU A 23 14.09 10.17 19.17
N SER A 24 15.31 9.83 19.58
CA SER A 24 15.88 8.47 19.64
C SER A 24 15.94 7.90 21.07
N LEU A 25 15.96 6.56 21.22
CA LEU A 25 16.67 5.79 22.27
C LEU A 25 16.54 4.24 22.08
N SER A 26 17.44 3.49 22.73
CA SER A 26 18.01 2.17 22.36
C SER A 26 17.31 0.87 22.82
N LEU A 27 17.63 -0.24 22.13
CA LEU A 27 17.05 -1.61 22.21
C LEU A 27 17.90 -2.67 22.97
N SER A 28 17.29 -3.82 23.29
CA SER A 28 17.96 -5.08 23.69
C SER A 28 17.16 -6.33 23.24
N ASN A 29 17.90 -7.39 22.85
CA ASN A 29 17.48 -8.55 22.02
C ASN A 29 16.82 -9.74 22.74
N VAL A 30 15.94 -10.47 22.03
CA VAL A 30 15.66 -11.92 22.22
C VAL A 30 15.29 -12.58 20.88
N MET A 31 15.79 -13.80 20.62
CA MET A 31 15.62 -14.64 19.42
C MET A 31 14.66 -15.82 19.66
N ILE A 32 13.75 -16.18 18.72
CA ILE A 32 13.17 -17.55 18.58
C ILE A 32 12.80 -17.89 17.11
N ALA A 33 12.96 -19.17 16.76
CA ALA A 33 12.91 -19.85 15.45
C ALA A 33 11.53 -20.12 14.81
N HIS A 34 11.55 -20.40 13.51
CA HIS A 34 10.44 -20.47 12.53
C HIS A 34 9.94 -21.89 12.17
N ALA A 35 8.67 -21.97 11.75
CA ALA A 35 8.03 -23.10 11.05
C ALA A 35 7.47 -22.64 9.68
N SER A 36 7.56 -23.47 8.64
CA SER A 36 7.31 -23.10 7.23
C SER A 36 5.82 -23.09 6.83
N GLU A 37 5.33 -21.98 6.27
CA GLU A 37 3.96 -21.81 5.77
C GLU A 37 3.82 -21.90 4.23
N LYS A 38 2.63 -22.34 3.82
CA LYS A 38 2.12 -22.56 2.46
C LYS A 38 2.24 -21.27 1.60
N SER A 39 2.64 -21.37 0.34
CA SER A 39 2.89 -20.21 -0.55
C SER A 39 1.61 -19.38 -0.80
N ILE A 40 1.39 -18.33 -0.01
CA ILE A 40 0.37 -17.31 -0.25
C ILE A 40 0.84 -16.46 -1.44
N ASN A 41 0.00 -16.28 -2.47
CA ASN A 41 0.28 -15.33 -3.55
C ASN A 41 0.37 -13.91 -2.94
N PRO A 42 1.53 -13.24 -3.01
CA PRO A 42 1.69 -11.92 -2.40
C PRO A 42 0.72 -10.86 -2.93
N SER A 43 0.25 -11.01 -4.17
CA SER A 43 -0.68 -10.09 -4.83
C SER A 43 -2.16 -10.28 -4.43
N SER A 44 -2.47 -11.12 -3.44
CA SER A 44 -3.85 -11.33 -2.99
C SER A 44 -3.95 -11.66 -1.49
N VAL A 45 -2.99 -11.21 -0.69
CA VAL A 45 -2.95 -11.55 0.74
C VAL A 45 -4.16 -10.99 1.46
N TYR A 46 -4.54 -9.75 1.15
CA TYR A 46 -5.65 -9.08 1.83
C TYR A 46 -7.00 -9.59 1.35
N LYS A 47 -7.14 -9.88 0.05
CA LYS A 47 -8.32 -10.55 -0.50
C LYS A 47 -8.68 -11.83 0.24
N ASN A 48 -7.69 -12.59 0.71
CA ASN A 48 -7.91 -13.85 1.43
C ASN A 48 -8.44 -13.65 2.86
N LEU A 49 -8.36 -12.43 3.40
CA LEU A 49 -8.90 -12.08 4.72
C LEU A 49 -10.39 -11.68 4.66
N LEU A 50 -10.92 -11.42 3.47
CA LEU A 50 -12.27 -10.94 3.25
C LEU A 50 -13.31 -12.08 3.26
N SER A 51 -14.53 -11.76 3.71
CA SER A 51 -15.70 -12.65 3.59
C SER A 51 -16.10 -12.86 2.12
N GLU A 52 -17.00 -13.81 1.86
CA GLU A 52 -17.45 -14.09 0.48
C GLU A 52 -18.12 -12.87 -0.21
N PRO A 53 -19.08 -12.16 0.40
CA PRO A 53 -19.63 -10.93 -0.17
C PRO A 53 -18.57 -9.86 -0.47
N GLU A 54 -17.63 -9.65 0.45
CA GLU A 54 -16.54 -8.69 0.28
C GLU A 54 -15.61 -9.09 -0.88
N ARG A 55 -15.26 -10.37 -1.03
CA ARG A 55 -14.45 -10.85 -2.17
C ARG A 55 -15.17 -10.70 -3.51
N ASN A 56 -16.49 -10.84 -3.55
CA ASN A 56 -17.27 -10.61 -4.77
C ASN A 56 -17.22 -9.13 -5.17
N VAL A 57 -17.41 -8.23 -4.21
CA VAL A 57 -17.28 -6.78 -4.44
C VAL A 57 -15.85 -6.39 -4.78
N TYR A 58 -14.84 -6.95 -4.12
CA TYR A 58 -13.43 -6.79 -4.46
C TYR A 58 -13.19 -7.09 -5.95
N ASN A 59 -13.61 -8.26 -6.42
CA ASN A 59 -13.43 -8.67 -7.82
C ASN A 59 -14.17 -7.74 -8.80
N GLN A 60 -15.37 -7.32 -8.42
CA GLN A 60 -16.17 -6.38 -9.22
C GLN A 60 -15.45 -5.04 -9.35
N VAL A 61 -14.95 -4.48 -8.25
CA VAL A 61 -14.23 -3.20 -8.24
C VAL A 61 -12.91 -3.32 -9.00
N TYR A 62 -12.17 -4.42 -8.82
CA TYR A 62 -10.94 -4.67 -9.57
C TYR A 62 -11.20 -4.62 -11.08
N ASN A 63 -12.21 -5.36 -11.56
CA ASN A 63 -12.57 -5.37 -12.98
C ASN A 63 -12.97 -3.97 -13.48
N ALA A 64 -13.76 -3.23 -12.70
CA ALA A 64 -14.15 -1.86 -13.01
C ALA A 64 -12.94 -0.92 -13.12
N LEU A 65 -11.95 -1.06 -12.24
CA LEU A 65 -10.71 -0.28 -12.29
C LEU A 65 -9.86 -0.62 -13.51
N ILE A 66 -9.72 -1.91 -13.85
CA ILE A 66 -8.99 -2.37 -15.03
C ILE A 66 -9.64 -1.88 -16.32
N SER A 67 -10.98 -1.87 -16.40
CA SER A 67 -11.72 -1.36 -17.55
C SER A 67 -11.88 0.15 -17.58
N TYR A 68 -11.36 0.88 -16.58
CA TYR A 68 -11.55 2.32 -16.42
C TYR A 68 -13.04 2.71 -16.43
N ASP A 69 -13.86 2.05 -15.61
CA ASP A 69 -15.29 2.35 -15.51
C ASP A 69 -15.52 3.61 -14.64
N GLU A 70 -16.02 4.68 -15.25
CA GLU A 70 -16.35 5.96 -14.60
C GLU A 70 -17.81 6.04 -14.11
N SER A 71 -18.59 5.00 -14.35
CA SER A 71 -20.00 4.94 -14.01
C SER A 71 -20.22 4.77 -12.50
N LEU A 72 -21.43 5.11 -12.06
CA LEU A 72 -21.95 4.69 -10.75
C LEU A 72 -22.62 3.33 -10.95
N PHE A 73 -21.96 2.26 -10.52
CA PHE A 73 -22.45 0.90 -10.71
C PHE A 73 -23.01 0.29 -9.41
N SER A 74 -23.95 -0.65 -9.57
CA SER A 74 -24.53 -1.39 -8.45
C SER A 74 -23.57 -2.48 -7.96
N MET A 75 -23.40 -2.60 -6.65
CA MET A 75 -22.59 -3.66 -6.07
C MET A 75 -23.30 -5.01 -6.21
N ILE A 76 -22.54 -6.05 -6.58
CA ILE A 76 -23.06 -7.41 -6.72
C ILE A 76 -23.64 -7.94 -5.40
N ASP A 77 -22.94 -7.64 -4.31
CA ASP A 77 -23.38 -7.89 -2.94
C ASP A 77 -23.37 -6.56 -2.17
N PRO A 78 -24.53 -6.05 -1.70
CA PRO A 78 -24.57 -4.88 -0.83
C PRO A 78 -23.80 -5.12 0.48
N LEU A 79 -22.99 -4.16 0.89
CA LEU A 79 -22.10 -4.25 2.06
C LEU A 79 -22.43 -3.17 3.08
N SER A 80 -22.05 -3.37 4.35
CA SER A 80 -21.99 -2.24 5.28
C SER A 80 -20.91 -1.24 4.86
N GLU A 81 -20.96 0.00 5.35
CA GLU A 81 -19.90 0.99 5.09
C GLU A 81 -18.51 0.55 5.59
N LYS A 82 -18.47 -0.31 6.62
CA LYS A 82 -17.23 -0.86 7.19
C LYS A 82 -16.68 -1.99 6.32
N ASP A 83 -17.52 -2.92 5.89
CA ASP A 83 -17.07 -4.03 5.03
C ASP A 83 -16.65 -3.52 3.65
N LEU A 84 -17.31 -2.46 3.15
CA LEU A 84 -16.85 -1.78 1.93
C LEU A 84 -15.48 -1.13 2.14
N GLU A 85 -15.23 -0.51 3.30
CA GLU A 85 -13.93 0.07 3.61
C GLU A 85 -12.83 -0.98 3.66
N ASP A 86 -13.07 -2.11 4.34
CA ASP A 86 -12.11 -3.22 4.40
C ASP A 86 -11.86 -3.81 3.01
N THR A 87 -12.92 -3.98 2.22
CA THR A 87 -12.85 -4.45 0.82
C THR A 87 -11.98 -3.53 -0.04
N MET A 88 -12.21 -2.21 0.03
CA MET A 88 -11.46 -1.23 -0.76
C MET A 88 -10.01 -1.12 -0.29
N ASN A 89 -9.76 -1.15 1.02
CA ASN A 89 -8.41 -1.18 1.58
C ASN A 89 -7.66 -2.43 1.14
N ALA A 90 -8.29 -3.61 1.23
CA ALA A 90 -7.71 -4.86 0.78
C ALA A 90 -7.32 -4.80 -0.70
N LEU A 91 -8.21 -4.30 -1.57
CA LEU A 91 -7.94 -4.17 -3.00
C LEU A 91 -6.75 -3.27 -3.27
N PHE A 92 -6.75 -2.05 -2.72
CA PHE A 92 -5.64 -1.15 -2.99
C PHE A 92 -4.34 -1.66 -2.37
N ASN A 93 -4.36 -2.27 -1.20
CA ASN A 93 -3.13 -2.80 -0.57
C ASN A 93 -2.55 -4.01 -1.33
N ASP A 94 -3.38 -4.82 -1.98
CA ASP A 94 -2.95 -5.93 -2.84
C ASP A 94 -2.45 -5.45 -4.21
N HIS A 95 -3.02 -4.35 -4.74
CA HIS A 95 -2.86 -3.93 -6.14
C HIS A 95 -2.19 -2.56 -6.35
N PRO A 96 -0.92 -2.37 -5.96
CA PRO A 96 -0.19 -1.13 -6.18
C PRO A 96 0.05 -0.79 -7.68
N GLU A 97 -0.18 -1.72 -8.61
CA GLU A 97 -0.15 -1.49 -10.05
C GLU A 97 -1.30 -0.59 -10.55
N ILE A 98 -2.40 -0.46 -9.79
CA ILE A 98 -3.57 0.35 -10.15
C ILE A 98 -3.33 1.82 -9.75
N PHE A 99 -2.22 2.39 -10.21
CA PHE A 99 -1.79 3.74 -9.82
C PHE A 99 -2.65 4.87 -10.43
N TRP A 100 -3.45 4.57 -11.45
CA TRP A 100 -4.33 5.55 -12.12
C TRP A 100 -5.59 5.86 -11.33
N ALA A 101 -5.93 5.01 -10.35
CA ALA A 101 -7.09 5.19 -9.50
C ALA A 101 -6.72 5.95 -8.22
N ASN A 102 -7.60 6.86 -7.81
CA ASN A 102 -7.54 7.42 -6.48
C ASN A 102 -8.07 6.37 -5.50
N THR A 103 -7.45 6.29 -4.32
CA THR A 103 -7.98 5.43 -3.26
C THR A 103 -9.29 5.96 -2.66
N SER A 104 -9.66 7.20 -3.00
CA SER A 104 -10.94 7.79 -2.63
C SER A 104 -12.06 7.40 -3.58
N TYR A 105 -13.25 7.18 -3.06
CA TYR A 105 -14.42 6.79 -3.85
C TYR A 105 -15.70 7.41 -3.29
N LYS A 106 -16.75 7.38 -4.12
CA LYS A 106 -18.11 7.76 -3.75
C LYS A 106 -18.99 6.54 -3.67
N TYR A 107 -19.97 6.54 -2.77
CA TYR A 107 -20.93 5.45 -2.69
C TYR A 107 -22.32 5.92 -2.28
N ALA A 108 -23.32 5.10 -2.60
CA ALA A 108 -24.73 5.31 -2.30
C ALA A 108 -25.16 4.36 -1.18
N VAL A 109 -25.53 4.93 -0.03
CA VAL A 109 -25.93 4.20 1.18
C VAL A 109 -27.40 4.43 1.51
N ASP A 110 -28.07 3.39 2.02
CA ASP A 110 -29.45 3.47 2.50
C ASP A 110 -29.55 3.85 3.99
N ALA A 111 -30.77 4.00 4.50
CA ALA A 111 -31.02 4.41 5.88
C ALA A 111 -30.56 3.39 6.95
N LYS A 112 -30.18 2.17 6.55
CA LYS A 112 -29.67 1.12 7.42
C LYS A 112 -28.13 1.02 7.40
N GLY A 113 -27.45 1.91 6.67
CA GLY A 113 -26.00 1.86 6.53
C GLY A 113 -25.52 0.81 5.52
N ILE A 114 -26.40 0.32 4.65
CA ILE A 114 -26.04 -0.62 3.60
C ILE A 114 -25.76 0.13 2.31
N VAL A 115 -24.58 -0.09 1.76
CA VAL A 115 -24.12 0.46 0.50
C VAL A 115 -24.63 -0.39 -0.65
N HIS A 116 -25.15 0.26 -1.68
CA HIS A 116 -25.72 -0.40 -2.86
C HIS A 116 -25.01 -0.05 -4.17
N LYS A 117 -24.37 1.11 -4.25
CA LYS A 117 -23.67 1.56 -5.45
C LYS A 117 -22.36 2.23 -5.10
N ILE A 118 -21.39 2.11 -5.99
CA ILE A 118 -20.07 2.74 -5.86
C ILE A 118 -19.72 3.47 -7.15
N LYS A 119 -19.03 4.60 -7.01
CA LYS A 119 -18.42 5.36 -8.10
C LYS A 119 -16.94 5.57 -7.76
N LEU A 120 -16.09 5.05 -8.64
CA LEU A 120 -14.64 5.12 -8.53
C LEU A 120 -14.15 6.52 -8.93
N SER A 121 -12.93 6.86 -8.51
CA SER A 121 -12.27 8.11 -8.85
C SER A 121 -10.89 7.82 -9.42
N TYR A 122 -10.50 8.57 -10.44
CA TYR A 122 -9.24 8.38 -11.16
C TYR A 122 -8.38 9.64 -11.02
N GLY A 123 -7.08 9.42 -10.78
CA GLY A 123 -6.08 10.48 -10.66
C GLY A 123 -5.38 10.79 -12.00
N ILE A 124 -5.49 9.88 -12.97
CA ILE A 124 -4.93 10.00 -14.32
C ILE A 124 -6.08 9.88 -15.32
N ASN A 125 -6.16 10.82 -16.27
CA ASN A 125 -7.18 10.79 -17.31
C ASN A 125 -7.00 9.59 -18.24
N SER A 126 -8.10 9.07 -18.78
CA SER A 126 -8.09 7.93 -19.71
C SER A 126 -7.22 8.16 -20.94
N SER A 127 -7.14 9.40 -21.44
CA SER A 127 -6.28 9.78 -22.57
C SER A 127 -4.79 9.61 -22.29
N ASP A 128 -4.38 9.79 -21.04
CA ASP A 128 -2.97 9.81 -20.63
C ASP A 128 -2.53 8.45 -20.06
N LEU A 129 -3.49 7.58 -19.75
CA LEU A 129 -3.27 6.32 -19.04
C LEU A 129 -2.29 5.38 -19.76
N ALA A 130 -2.40 5.25 -21.09
CA ALA A 130 -1.51 4.37 -21.84
C ALA A 130 -0.04 4.82 -21.78
N ALA A 131 0.20 6.13 -21.90
CA ALA A 131 1.53 6.71 -21.79
C ALA A 131 2.08 6.58 -20.36
N ALA A 132 1.23 6.84 -19.35
CA ALA A 132 1.61 6.69 -17.95
C ALA A 132 1.98 5.24 -17.61
N LYS A 133 1.20 4.25 -18.07
CA LYS A 133 1.52 2.82 -17.91
C LYS A 133 2.85 2.46 -18.55
N GLY A 134 3.08 2.86 -19.80
CA GLY A 134 4.35 2.60 -20.48
C GLY A 134 5.57 3.21 -19.76
N ASN A 135 5.45 4.42 -19.22
CA ASN A 135 6.52 5.02 -18.43
C ASN A 135 6.75 4.28 -17.11
N PHE A 136 5.68 3.90 -16.41
CA PHE A 136 5.74 3.18 -15.15
C PHE A 136 6.39 1.80 -15.31
N ASP A 137 5.96 1.03 -16.31
CA ASP A 137 6.49 -0.30 -16.62
C ASP A 137 7.98 -0.24 -16.96
N ARG A 138 8.40 0.79 -17.72
CA ARG A 138 9.83 1.00 -18.04
C ARG A 138 10.66 1.25 -16.78
N ILE A 139 10.20 2.13 -15.89
CA ILE A 139 10.94 2.45 -14.65
C ILE A 139 11.06 1.21 -13.76
N ILE A 140 9.97 0.44 -13.60
CA ILE A 140 10.00 -0.82 -12.86
C ILE A 140 10.98 -1.79 -13.51
N SER A 141 10.94 -1.95 -14.83
CA SER A 141 11.86 -2.84 -15.55
C SER A 141 13.33 -2.45 -15.34
N ASP A 142 13.65 -1.15 -15.36
CA ASP A 142 15.00 -0.65 -15.13
C ASP A 142 15.47 -0.98 -13.69
N LEU A 143 14.61 -0.78 -12.69
CA LEU A 143 14.91 -1.11 -11.29
C LEU A 143 15.05 -2.62 -11.05
N VAL A 144 14.19 -3.44 -11.64
CA VAL A 144 14.28 -4.91 -11.55
C VAL A 144 15.55 -5.41 -12.24
N ALA A 145 15.93 -4.83 -13.38
CA ALA A 145 17.18 -5.16 -14.06
C ALA A 145 18.42 -4.81 -13.21
N GLY A 146 18.39 -3.68 -12.51
CA GLY A 146 19.42 -3.31 -11.54
C GLY A 146 19.50 -4.27 -10.36
N ALA A 147 18.34 -4.63 -9.77
CA ALA A 147 18.28 -5.61 -8.69
C ALA A 147 18.80 -6.98 -9.14
N SER A 148 18.52 -7.41 -10.38
CA SER A 148 18.96 -8.71 -10.91
C SER A 148 20.48 -8.91 -10.98
N GLN A 149 21.27 -7.84 -10.80
CA GLN A 149 22.73 -7.93 -10.68
C GLN A 149 23.19 -8.56 -9.35
N TYR A 150 22.31 -8.64 -8.36
CA TYR A 150 22.59 -9.21 -7.05
C TYR A 150 22.08 -10.64 -6.94
N SER A 151 22.90 -11.51 -6.33
CA SER A 151 22.65 -12.94 -6.28
C SER A 151 21.68 -13.38 -5.18
N ASN A 152 21.52 -12.58 -4.12
CA ASN A 152 20.66 -12.88 -2.98
C ASN A 152 19.58 -11.81 -2.78
N ASP A 153 18.47 -12.19 -2.16
CA ASP A 153 17.29 -11.33 -2.07
C ASP A 153 17.49 -10.13 -1.14
N LEU A 154 18.34 -10.24 -0.11
CA LEU A 154 18.67 -9.11 0.77
C LEU A 154 19.39 -7.98 0.02
N ASP A 155 20.34 -8.32 -0.85
CA ASP A 155 21.06 -7.32 -1.63
C ASP A 155 20.18 -6.72 -2.74
N LYS A 156 19.30 -7.53 -3.35
CA LYS A 156 18.27 -7.02 -4.28
C LYS A 156 17.33 -6.03 -3.59
N GLU A 157 16.83 -6.40 -2.42
CA GLU A 157 15.95 -5.57 -1.61
C GLU A 157 16.63 -4.24 -1.25
N ARG A 158 17.87 -4.28 -0.74
CA ARG A 158 18.64 -3.08 -0.40
C ARG A 158 18.86 -2.18 -1.62
N TYR A 159 19.17 -2.75 -2.78
CA TYR A 159 19.27 -1.98 -4.03
C TYR A 159 17.96 -1.26 -4.36
N ILE A 160 16.82 -1.97 -4.28
CA ILE A 160 15.50 -1.40 -4.56
C ILE A 160 15.16 -0.30 -3.56
N PHE A 161 15.44 -0.53 -2.27
CA PHE A 161 15.26 0.44 -1.19
C PHE A 161 16.04 1.73 -1.47
N ASP A 162 17.35 1.61 -1.70
CA ASP A 162 18.24 2.75 -1.93
C ASP A 162 17.83 3.53 -3.18
N ALA A 163 17.48 2.81 -4.26
CA ALA A 163 17.04 3.42 -5.51
C ALA A 163 15.76 4.25 -5.29
N ILE A 164 14.75 3.70 -4.61
CA ILE A 164 13.49 4.41 -4.37
C ILE A 164 13.71 5.64 -3.47
N CYS A 165 14.47 5.53 -2.37
CA CYS A 165 14.78 6.69 -1.53
C CYS A 165 15.50 7.78 -2.34
N SER A 166 16.48 7.42 -3.17
CA SER A 166 17.23 8.38 -4.00
C SER A 166 16.39 9.08 -5.08
N MET A 167 15.27 8.47 -5.49
CA MET A 167 14.37 9.01 -6.51
C MET A 167 13.37 10.01 -5.94
N ASN A 168 13.26 10.13 -4.61
CA ASN A 168 12.11 10.76 -3.98
C ASN A 168 12.41 12.00 -3.14
N THR A 169 11.38 12.82 -2.99
CA THR A 169 11.29 13.89 -2.01
C THR A 169 9.90 13.86 -1.40
N TYR A 170 9.82 13.94 -0.06
CA TYR A 170 8.55 13.88 0.64
C TYR A 170 7.66 15.08 0.32
N ASN A 171 6.47 14.86 -0.22
CA ASN A 171 5.59 15.93 -0.69
C ASN A 171 4.09 15.58 -0.57
N VAL A 172 3.44 16.27 0.36
CA VAL A 172 2.01 16.11 0.62
C VAL A 172 1.09 16.73 -0.43
N SER A 173 1.62 17.61 -1.28
CA SER A 173 0.85 18.39 -2.27
C SER A 173 0.68 17.69 -3.61
N ASN A 174 1.43 16.63 -3.90
CA ASN A 174 1.27 15.87 -5.14
C ASN A 174 -0.06 15.11 -5.15
N SER A 175 -0.90 15.32 -6.16
CA SER A 175 -2.23 14.70 -6.25
C SER A 175 -2.21 13.17 -6.35
N LEU A 176 -1.09 12.59 -6.80
CA LEU A 176 -0.89 11.14 -6.95
C LEU A 176 -0.08 10.52 -5.81
N ASN A 177 0.23 11.25 -4.74
CA ASN A 177 1.16 10.79 -3.69
C ASN A 177 0.76 9.54 -2.90
N GLN A 178 -0.45 9.03 -3.14
CA GLN A 178 -0.93 7.75 -2.60
C GLN A 178 -0.65 6.56 -3.52
N SER A 179 0.09 6.76 -4.63
CA SER A 179 0.35 5.75 -5.66
C SER A 179 1.83 5.45 -5.82
N ALA A 180 2.18 4.22 -6.22
CA ALA A 180 3.55 3.87 -6.61
C ALA A 180 4.09 4.77 -7.74
N TYR A 181 3.22 5.23 -8.65
CA TYR A 181 3.60 6.10 -9.76
C TYR A 181 4.17 7.44 -9.29
N SER A 182 3.63 8.01 -8.23
CA SER A 182 4.19 9.27 -7.69
C SER A 182 5.63 9.11 -7.22
N ALA A 183 5.95 7.98 -6.59
CA ALA A 183 7.30 7.74 -6.10
C ALA A 183 8.28 7.32 -7.21
N LEU A 184 7.82 6.54 -8.19
CA LEU A 184 8.69 6.04 -9.27
C LEU A 184 8.81 7.01 -10.45
N ALA A 185 7.72 7.64 -10.88
CA ALA A 185 7.70 8.44 -12.10
C ALA A 185 7.80 9.95 -11.85
N THR A 186 7.27 10.44 -10.72
CA THR A 186 7.32 11.88 -10.40
C THR A 186 8.38 12.25 -9.38
N GLY A 187 8.94 11.26 -8.65
CA GLY A 187 9.96 11.45 -7.62
C GLY A 187 9.50 12.31 -6.45
N SER A 188 8.19 12.33 -6.17
CA SER A 188 7.62 13.23 -5.18
C SER A 188 6.37 12.61 -4.58
N SER A 189 6.44 12.14 -3.33
CA SER A 189 5.40 11.27 -2.77
C SER A 189 5.29 11.35 -1.25
N VAL A 190 4.41 10.54 -0.66
CA VAL A 190 4.33 10.31 0.79
C VAL A 190 4.47 8.83 1.11
N CYS A 191 4.37 8.47 2.40
CA CYS A 191 4.60 7.11 2.88
C CYS A 191 3.86 6.03 2.08
N ALA A 192 2.61 6.31 1.68
CA ALA A 192 1.85 5.42 0.82
C ALA A 192 2.51 5.17 -0.55
N GLY A 193 2.99 6.19 -1.25
CA GLY A 193 3.64 6.00 -2.53
C GLY A 193 5.01 5.34 -2.43
N TYR A 194 5.81 5.65 -1.39
CA TYR A 194 7.07 4.93 -1.11
C TYR A 194 6.81 3.44 -0.91
N ALA A 195 5.88 3.10 -0.01
CA ALA A 195 5.61 1.70 0.32
C ALA A 195 4.99 0.93 -0.85
N ARG A 196 4.16 1.58 -1.67
CA ARG A 196 3.60 0.96 -2.90
C ARG A 196 4.65 0.77 -3.99
N ALA A 197 5.56 1.73 -4.17
CA ALA A 197 6.66 1.59 -5.11
C ALA A 197 7.57 0.44 -4.70
N PHE A 198 7.94 0.36 -3.42
CA PHE A 198 8.76 -0.71 -2.89
C PHE A 198 8.08 -2.07 -3.06
N GLN A 199 6.78 -2.17 -2.72
CA GLN A 199 5.97 -3.36 -2.96
C GLN A 199 6.01 -3.77 -4.44
N MET A 200 5.75 -2.85 -5.37
CA MET A 200 5.73 -3.15 -6.81
C MET A 200 7.06 -3.70 -7.31
N VAL A 201 8.17 -3.04 -6.98
CA VAL A 201 9.48 -3.42 -7.52
C VAL A 201 9.97 -4.72 -6.88
N CYS A 202 9.75 -4.91 -5.57
CA CYS A 202 10.09 -6.18 -4.89
C CYS A 202 9.33 -7.36 -5.49
N LEU A 203 8.00 -7.23 -5.68
CA LEU A 203 7.19 -8.29 -6.27
C LEU A 203 7.67 -8.66 -7.68
N GLN A 204 7.99 -7.67 -8.51
CA GLN A 204 8.52 -7.90 -9.87
C GLN A 204 9.95 -8.46 -9.86
N ALA A 205 10.72 -8.20 -8.81
CA ALA A 205 12.03 -8.82 -8.57
C ALA A 205 11.95 -10.23 -7.94
N GLY A 206 10.74 -10.75 -7.69
CA GLY A 206 10.52 -12.07 -7.11
C GLY A 206 10.62 -12.11 -5.59
N ILE A 207 10.59 -10.97 -4.91
CA ILE A 207 10.67 -10.83 -3.45
C ILE A 207 9.26 -10.57 -2.91
N PRO A 208 8.66 -11.48 -2.13
CA PRO A 208 7.36 -11.24 -1.52
C PRO A 208 7.40 -10.00 -0.63
N CYS A 209 6.54 -9.04 -0.94
CA CYS A 209 6.46 -7.76 -0.25
C CYS A 209 4.99 -7.33 -0.15
N TYR A 210 4.61 -6.83 1.01
CA TYR A 210 3.23 -6.53 1.37
C TYR A 210 3.15 -5.09 1.86
N TYR A 211 2.18 -4.33 1.34
CA TYR A 211 1.90 -2.99 1.83
C TYR A 211 1.21 -3.07 3.18
N VAL A 212 1.63 -2.26 4.14
CA VAL A 212 1.08 -2.21 5.49
C VAL A 212 0.55 -0.83 5.77
N THR A 213 -0.65 -0.77 6.33
CA THR A 213 -1.20 0.46 6.93
C THR A 213 -1.24 0.35 8.44
N GLY A 214 -1.14 1.50 9.11
CA GLY A 214 -1.24 1.59 10.55
C GLY A 214 -1.00 3.01 11.04
N THR A 215 -0.38 3.13 12.20
CA THR A 215 0.13 4.39 12.71
C THR A 215 1.63 4.31 12.99
N SER A 216 2.29 5.46 12.88
CA SER A 216 3.66 5.67 13.34
C SER A 216 3.71 6.98 14.13
N LYS A 217 4.31 6.97 15.32
CA LYS A 217 4.41 8.14 16.22
C LYS A 217 3.06 8.85 16.46
N GLY A 218 1.97 8.07 16.51
CA GLY A 218 0.61 8.56 16.75
C GLY A 218 -0.18 8.97 15.50
N GLU A 219 0.41 8.87 14.31
CA GLU A 219 -0.16 9.38 13.08
C GLU A 219 -0.35 8.30 12.01
N ASN A 220 -1.30 8.48 11.07
CA ASN A 220 -1.54 7.50 10.01
C ASN A 220 -0.32 7.31 9.12
N HIS A 221 0.11 6.06 8.96
CA HIS A 221 1.33 5.72 8.25
C HIS A 221 1.22 4.45 7.41
N ALA A 222 2.15 4.31 6.47
CA ALA A 222 2.27 3.14 5.63
C ALA A 222 3.73 2.74 5.41
N TRP A 223 3.98 1.44 5.44
CA TRP A 223 5.30 0.81 5.29
C TRP A 223 5.13 -0.57 4.65
N ASN A 224 6.15 -1.43 4.71
CA ASN A 224 6.09 -2.76 4.13
C ASN A 224 6.46 -3.89 5.09
N ILE A 225 5.96 -5.09 4.79
CA ILE A 225 6.52 -6.35 5.25
C ILE A 225 7.16 -7.05 4.07
N VAL A 226 8.37 -7.55 4.23
CA VAL A 226 9.13 -8.27 3.19
C VAL A 226 9.51 -9.67 3.69
N LEU A 227 9.53 -10.66 2.79
CA LEU A 227 10.04 -12.00 3.09
C LEU A 227 11.48 -12.12 2.57
N ILE A 228 12.44 -12.21 3.48
CA ILE A 228 13.86 -12.40 3.15
C ILE A 228 14.36 -13.68 3.81
N ASN A 229 14.95 -14.58 3.02
CA ASN A 229 15.52 -15.84 3.50
C ASN A 229 14.57 -16.68 4.40
N GLY A 230 13.27 -16.61 4.12
CA GLY A 230 12.24 -17.38 4.84
C GLY A 230 11.71 -16.75 6.13
N ALA A 231 12.10 -15.52 6.46
CA ALA A 231 11.59 -14.76 7.59
C ALA A 231 10.99 -13.41 7.13
N TYR A 232 9.94 -12.97 7.83
CA TYR A 232 9.28 -11.70 7.54
C TYR A 232 9.90 -10.56 8.35
N TYR A 233 10.04 -9.40 7.72
CA TYR A 233 10.60 -8.20 8.34
C TYR A 233 9.80 -6.95 7.99
N ASN A 234 9.71 -5.99 8.91
CA ASN A 234 9.18 -4.68 8.62
C ASN A 234 10.26 -3.80 7.96
N VAL A 235 9.84 -3.00 6.97
CA VAL A 235 10.69 -2.05 6.25
C VAL A 235 9.95 -0.74 6.09
N ASP A 236 10.53 0.36 6.56
CA ASP A 236 9.98 1.71 6.37
C ASP A 236 10.97 2.63 5.67
N LEU A 237 10.79 2.75 4.36
CA LEU A 237 11.60 3.62 3.51
C LEU A 237 11.43 5.10 3.88
N THR A 238 10.22 5.49 4.31
CA THR A 238 9.89 6.91 4.50
C THR A 238 10.64 7.48 5.69
N TRP A 239 10.66 6.74 6.80
CA TRP A 239 11.37 7.21 7.99
C TRP A 239 12.88 7.18 7.80
N ASP A 240 13.41 6.17 7.12
CA ASP A 240 14.84 6.12 6.78
C ASP A 240 15.24 7.23 5.80
N ASP A 241 14.40 7.57 4.84
CA ASP A 241 14.62 8.71 3.94
C ASP A 241 14.56 10.05 4.71
N CYS A 242 13.59 10.23 5.62
CA CYS A 242 13.55 11.39 6.53
C CYS A 242 14.84 11.52 7.38
N ILE A 243 15.39 10.40 7.90
CA ILE A 243 16.65 10.42 8.65
C ILE A 243 17.82 10.75 7.72
N THR A 244 17.82 10.20 6.51
CA THR A 244 18.86 10.45 5.50
C THR A 244 18.91 11.93 5.12
N GLU A 245 17.76 12.54 4.84
CA GLU A 245 17.66 13.98 4.56
C GLU A 245 18.15 14.83 5.74
N ALA A 246 17.76 14.48 6.96
CA ALA A 246 18.12 15.24 8.16
C ALA A 246 19.62 15.15 8.52
N THR A 247 20.27 14.03 8.22
CA THR A 247 21.66 13.77 8.64
C THR A 247 22.68 13.89 7.51
N GLY A 248 22.25 13.78 6.25
CA GLY A 248 23.10 13.68 5.08
C GLY A 248 23.76 12.31 4.89
N PHE A 249 23.38 11.29 5.67
CA PHE A 249 23.92 9.93 5.58
C PHE A 249 22.80 8.91 5.42
N SER A 250 23.00 7.92 4.54
CA SER A 250 22.02 6.84 4.32
C SER A 250 21.65 6.14 5.63
N SER A 251 20.34 6.12 5.92
CA SER A 251 19.77 5.44 7.09
C SER A 251 19.18 4.08 6.71
N TYR A 252 19.31 3.14 7.66
CA TYR A 252 18.70 1.80 7.62
C TYR A 252 18.12 1.44 9.01
N HIS A 253 17.70 2.45 9.77
CA HIS A 253 17.15 2.30 11.12
C HIS A 253 15.84 1.51 11.13
N TYR A 254 15.02 1.66 10.09
CA TYR A 254 13.74 0.96 9.92
C TYR A 254 13.82 -0.10 8.82
N PHE A 255 15.02 -0.54 8.44
CA PHE A 255 15.24 -1.59 7.45
C PHE A 255 15.33 -2.97 8.12
N ASN A 256 14.49 -3.90 7.65
CA ASN A 256 14.42 -5.30 8.10
C ASN A 256 14.33 -5.49 9.63
N LYS A 257 13.34 -4.87 10.24
CA LYS A 257 13.11 -4.91 11.70
C LYS A 257 12.05 -5.93 12.08
N ASN A 258 12.20 -6.53 13.25
CA ASN A 258 11.15 -7.38 13.82
C ASN A 258 10.01 -6.55 14.43
N ASP A 259 8.91 -7.21 14.81
CA ASP A 259 7.74 -6.52 15.36
C ASP A 259 8.01 -5.87 16.72
N LEU A 260 8.91 -6.43 17.54
CA LEU A 260 9.26 -5.83 18.84
C LEU A 260 9.97 -4.48 18.64
N GLU A 261 10.92 -4.42 17.72
CA GLU A 261 11.65 -3.21 17.39
C GLU A 261 10.74 -2.16 16.76
N PHE A 262 9.83 -2.55 15.87
CA PHE A 262 8.86 -1.64 15.25
C PHE A 262 7.80 -1.13 16.24
N SER A 263 7.39 -1.97 17.21
CA SER A 263 6.30 -1.63 18.15
C SER A 263 6.58 -0.42 19.05
N PHE A 264 7.83 0.06 19.08
CA PHE A 264 8.21 1.27 19.83
C PHE A 264 7.46 2.51 19.33
N ASP A 265 7.28 2.63 18.02
CA ASP A 265 6.60 3.78 17.41
C ASP A 265 5.62 3.40 16.30
N HIS A 266 5.59 2.16 15.82
CA HIS A 266 4.64 1.67 14.81
C HIS A 266 3.57 0.76 15.40
N SER A 267 2.35 0.86 14.88
CA SER A 267 1.25 -0.05 15.19
C SER A 267 0.42 -0.35 13.94
N ARG A 268 0.19 -1.64 13.64
CA ARG A 268 -0.57 -2.08 12.46
C ARG A 268 -2.05 -1.72 12.61
N SER A 269 -2.70 -1.37 11.49
CA SER A 269 -4.16 -1.24 11.43
C SER A 269 -4.84 -2.59 11.68
N PRO A 270 -6.15 -2.64 12.01
CA PRO A 270 -6.85 -3.92 12.25
C PRO A 270 -6.83 -4.89 11.06
N LEU A 271 -6.74 -4.38 9.83
CA LEU A 271 -6.62 -5.22 8.64
C LEU A 271 -5.17 -5.72 8.50
N SER A 272 -4.17 -4.85 8.67
CA SER A 272 -2.76 -5.22 8.55
C SER A 272 -2.24 -6.06 9.72
N SER A 273 -2.87 -6.01 10.89
CA SER A 273 -2.52 -6.85 12.04
C SER A 273 -2.80 -8.34 11.80
N GLN A 274 -3.52 -8.67 10.72
CA GLN A 274 -3.77 -10.05 10.29
C GLN A 274 -2.69 -10.58 9.34
N LEU A 275 -1.72 -9.75 8.92
CA LEU A 275 -0.55 -10.19 8.17
C LEU A 275 0.46 -10.90 9.08
N MET A 276 1.42 -11.58 8.45
CA MET A 276 2.46 -12.38 9.10
C MET A 276 3.27 -11.56 10.13
N SER A 277 3.68 -12.21 11.22
CA SER A 277 4.55 -11.61 12.24
C SER A 277 5.97 -11.47 11.73
N CYS A 278 6.64 -10.37 12.10
CA CYS A 278 8.03 -10.13 11.75
C CYS A 278 8.96 -10.52 12.90
N VAL A 279 10.05 -11.24 12.60
CA VAL A 279 10.96 -11.86 13.59
C VAL A 279 12.38 -11.34 13.58
#